data_AF-A0A956F7S7-F1
#
_entry.id   AF-A0A956F7S7-F1
#
_cell.length_a   1.000
_cell.length_b   1.000
_cell.length_c   1.000
_cell.angle_alpha   90.00
_cell.angle_beta   90.00
_cell.angle_gamma   90.00
#
_symmetry.space_group_name_H-M   'P 1'
#
loop_
_entity.id
_entity.type
_entity.pdbx_description
1 polymer ?
#
loop_
_entity_poly.entity_id
_entity_poly.type
_entity_poly.pdbx_seq_one_letter_code
_entity_poly.pdbx_strand_id
1 'polypeptide(L)'
;MAGSGCQPLPEIEHETEHLRLGTDFDAPVCAGTLAMLDRAVGRIAASLDPDGSDEPFVVYWLEDELPDYCDDDATGCFYPGTRIAFAQGDSIAHELVHATIDSPGHAYFVEEGMAELYGGTPVRHDPRDLRGELLTQLALSRRDYDHGRLSYDQAAHFAHWVRETEGDGAMLRLAAALSGEDGETEILDQLEGIFDMTPWGIEQTYVREAPRLFPGLYDARLPTQRLEEGSLWLSVSLDCDDDEVLGPLRGAEEGMARLLRLEVPRPRTTRLLMEGDPGTWVELVAPYAPGQRPYPPWWPAFDQEGRMTRLEPGHRVSVMLEAGTYLLVFGASRVGAADIDLQVLR
;
A
#
# COMPACT_ATOMS: atom_id res chain seq x y z
N MET A 1 -27.69 23.56 -15.43
CA MET A 1 -26.49 23.45 -14.58
C MET A 1 -26.86 24.07 -13.26
N ALA A 2 -27.34 23.26 -12.31
CA ALA A 2 -27.48 23.69 -10.93
C ALA A 2 -26.05 23.84 -10.39
N GLY A 3 -25.70 25.01 -9.86
CA GLY A 3 -24.40 25.18 -9.21
C GLY A 3 -24.36 24.23 -8.02
N SER A 4 -23.37 23.34 -7.98
CA SER A 4 -23.04 22.61 -6.77
C SER A 4 -22.71 23.64 -5.70
N GLY A 5 -23.59 23.76 -4.70
CA GLY A 5 -23.18 24.40 -3.45
C GLY A 5 -22.05 23.55 -2.88
N CYS A 6 -21.01 24.19 -2.33
CA CYS A 6 -19.95 23.50 -1.62
C CYS A 6 -20.60 22.52 -0.63
N GLN A 7 -20.44 21.22 -0.89
CA GLN A 7 -20.83 20.23 0.10
C GLN A 7 -19.91 20.43 1.32
N PRO A 8 -20.45 20.41 2.55
CA PRO A 8 -19.61 20.49 3.73
C PRO A 8 -18.70 19.26 3.75
N LEU A 9 -17.40 19.48 3.97
CA LEU A 9 -16.48 18.38 4.25
C LEU A 9 -16.92 17.66 5.52
N PRO A 10 -16.67 16.34 5.64
CA PRO A 10 -16.87 15.63 6.89
C PRO A 10 -16.16 16.29 8.07
N GLU A 11 -16.67 16.10 9.28
CA GLU A 11 -15.98 16.56 10.49
C GLU A 11 -14.71 15.73 10.71
N ILE A 12 -13.67 16.35 11.27
CA ILE A 12 -12.47 15.61 11.69
C ILE A 12 -12.79 14.89 12.99
N GLU A 13 -12.80 13.55 12.95
CA GLU A 13 -13.18 12.71 14.07
C GLU A 13 -11.96 12.16 14.83
N HIS A 14 -10.82 12.03 14.14
CA HIS A 14 -9.60 11.48 14.71
C HIS A 14 -8.40 12.41 14.50
N GLU A 15 -7.56 12.52 15.52
CA GLU A 15 -6.29 13.24 15.46
C GLU A 15 -5.17 12.39 16.07
N THR A 16 -4.03 12.32 15.38
CA THR A 16 -2.79 11.68 15.82
C THR A 16 -1.65 12.71 15.84
N GLU A 17 -0.39 12.28 15.97
CA GLU A 17 0.76 13.19 15.92
C GLU A 17 0.92 13.84 14.55
N HIS A 18 0.75 13.07 13.47
CA HIS A 18 1.04 13.48 12.10
C HIS A 18 -0.20 13.59 11.21
N LEU A 19 -1.37 13.18 11.67
CA LEU A 19 -2.58 13.03 10.85
C LEU A 19 -3.84 13.55 11.57
N ARG A 20 -4.73 14.17 10.79
CA ARG A 20 -6.14 14.40 11.10
C ARG A 20 -6.99 13.64 10.10
N LEU A 21 -8.02 12.95 10.56
CA LEU A 21 -8.86 12.10 9.72
C LEU A 21 -10.33 12.47 9.90
N GLY A 22 -11.02 12.73 8.78
CA GLY A 22 -12.48 12.75 8.68
C GLY A 22 -12.97 11.63 7.76
N THR A 23 -14.19 11.14 7.98
CA THR A 23 -14.79 10.01 7.26
C THR A 23 -16.21 10.34 6.79
N ASP A 24 -16.65 9.80 5.65
CA ASP A 24 -18.04 9.91 5.18
C ASP A 24 -18.92 8.70 5.56
N PHE A 25 -18.40 7.82 6.42
CA PHE A 25 -19.03 6.59 6.85
C PHE A 25 -19.06 6.46 8.38
N ASP A 26 -20.00 5.65 8.89
CA ASP A 26 -20.23 5.44 10.32
C ASP A 26 -19.38 4.31 10.94
N ALA A 27 -18.76 3.46 10.11
CA ALA A 27 -17.98 2.33 10.61
C ALA A 27 -16.75 2.81 11.40
N PRO A 28 -16.48 2.24 12.59
CA PRO A 28 -15.42 2.77 13.45
C PRO A 28 -14.04 2.48 12.88
N VAL A 29 -13.16 3.49 12.94
CA VAL A 29 -11.74 3.34 12.62
C VAL A 29 -11.00 2.82 13.85
N CYS A 30 -10.36 1.66 13.74
CA CYS A 30 -9.66 1.04 14.86
C CYS A 30 -8.33 1.73 15.19
N ALA A 31 -7.91 1.62 16.45
CA ALA A 31 -6.69 2.23 16.97
C ALA A 31 -5.44 1.81 16.18
N GLY A 32 -5.37 0.54 15.75
CA GLY A 32 -4.28 0.06 14.91
C GLY A 32 -4.24 0.68 13.52
N THR A 33 -5.39 1.01 12.92
CA THR A 33 -5.45 1.75 11.64
C THR A 33 -4.88 3.16 11.80
N LEU A 34 -5.32 3.89 12.82
CA LEU A 34 -4.83 5.24 13.10
C LEU A 34 -3.32 5.22 13.36
N ALA A 35 -2.85 4.30 14.21
CA ALA A 35 -1.43 4.15 14.50
C ALA A 35 -0.62 3.75 13.25
N MET A 36 -1.19 2.93 12.37
CA MET A 36 -0.55 2.54 11.11
C MET A 36 -0.39 3.74 10.16
N LEU A 37 -1.47 4.51 9.94
CA LEU A 37 -1.45 5.69 9.07
C LEU A 37 -0.52 6.76 9.62
N ASP A 38 -0.57 7.06 10.91
CA ASP A 38 0.31 8.02 11.59
C ASP A 38 1.79 7.63 11.41
N ARG A 39 2.13 6.36 11.65
CA ARG A 39 3.47 5.85 11.39
C ARG A 39 3.85 5.89 9.92
N ALA A 40 2.90 5.76 8.99
CA ALA A 40 3.17 5.86 7.55
C ALA A 40 3.56 7.30 7.20
N VAL A 41 2.77 8.29 7.63
CA VAL A 41 3.06 9.72 7.45
C VAL A 41 4.44 10.07 8.00
N GLY A 42 4.74 9.71 9.26
CA GLY A 42 6.02 10.03 9.88
C GLY A 42 7.22 9.44 9.12
N ARG A 43 7.06 8.29 8.47
CA ARG A 43 8.11 7.70 7.61
C ARG A 43 8.24 8.40 6.27
N ILE A 44 7.11 8.67 5.61
CA ILE A 44 7.09 9.34 4.32
C ILE A 44 7.77 10.70 4.46
N ALA A 45 7.38 11.48 5.48
CA ALA A 45 8.02 12.76 5.81
C ALA A 45 9.51 12.60 6.10
N ALA A 46 9.91 11.66 6.95
CA ALA A 46 11.33 11.43 7.26
C ALA A 46 12.18 11.04 6.04
N SER A 47 11.58 10.42 5.02
CA SER A 47 12.28 10.00 3.79
C SER A 47 12.27 11.06 2.69
N LEU A 48 11.17 11.79 2.52
CA LEU A 48 10.93 12.63 1.35
C LEU A 48 10.89 14.13 1.66
N ASP A 49 10.65 14.50 2.90
CA ASP A 49 10.59 15.90 3.36
C ASP A 49 11.15 16.02 4.80
N PRO A 50 12.45 15.72 5.01
CA PRO A 50 13.03 15.66 6.36
C PRO A 50 13.09 17.02 7.07
N ASP A 51 12.99 18.11 6.32
CA ASP A 51 12.94 19.49 6.81
C ASP A 51 11.51 20.08 6.74
N GLY A 52 10.52 19.20 6.56
CA GLY A 52 9.13 19.52 6.32
C GLY A 52 8.40 20.18 7.48
N SER A 53 7.14 20.52 7.22
CA SER A 53 6.26 21.08 8.25
C SER A 53 5.88 20.04 9.30
N ASP A 54 5.95 20.44 10.58
CA ASP A 54 5.38 19.69 11.71
C ASP A 54 3.84 19.70 11.71
N GLU A 55 3.19 20.43 10.79
CA GLU A 55 1.73 20.48 10.70
C GLU A 55 1.15 19.12 10.27
N PRO A 56 0.16 18.56 10.99
CA PRO A 56 -0.49 17.31 10.60
C PRO A 56 -1.12 17.38 9.20
N PHE A 57 -1.04 16.29 8.46
CA PHE A 57 -1.82 16.13 7.24
C PHE A 57 -3.30 15.99 7.56
N VAL A 58 -4.17 16.46 6.68
CA VAL A 58 -5.60 16.24 6.78
C VAL A 58 -6.00 15.24 5.70
N VAL A 59 -6.54 14.10 6.12
CA VAL A 59 -7.09 13.08 5.23
C VAL A 59 -8.59 13.02 5.40
N TYR A 60 -9.30 13.02 4.29
CA TYR A 60 -10.70 12.62 4.21
C TYR A 60 -10.77 11.24 3.59
N TRP A 61 -11.10 10.24 4.40
CA TRP A 61 -11.34 8.88 3.92
C TRP A 61 -12.80 8.77 3.48
N LEU A 62 -13.00 8.77 2.17
CA LEU A 62 -14.31 8.84 1.53
C LEU A 62 -14.57 7.56 0.73
N GLU A 63 -15.71 6.91 0.96
CA GLU A 63 -16.14 5.76 0.16
C GLU A 63 -17.19 6.14 -0.89
N ASP A 64 -18.18 6.96 -0.51
CA ASP A 64 -19.31 7.32 -1.37
C ASP A 64 -19.13 8.71 -2.00
N GLU A 65 -18.54 9.66 -1.28
CA GLU A 65 -18.45 11.06 -1.70
C GLU A 65 -17.16 11.39 -2.46
N LEU A 66 -16.23 10.44 -2.66
CA LEU A 66 -14.95 10.70 -3.32
C LEU A 66 -15.07 11.40 -4.70
N PRO A 67 -16.01 11.01 -5.60
CA PRO A 67 -16.17 11.67 -6.90
C PRO A 67 -16.61 13.14 -6.84
N ASP A 68 -17.08 13.62 -5.69
CA ASP A 68 -17.40 15.05 -5.51
C ASP A 68 -16.13 15.89 -5.30
N TYR A 69 -14.99 15.26 -4.99
CA TYR A 69 -13.71 15.92 -4.68
C TYR A 69 -12.57 15.53 -5.62
N CYS A 70 -12.60 14.34 -6.22
CA CYS A 70 -11.60 13.84 -7.15
C CYS A 70 -12.22 13.53 -8.53
N ASP A 71 -11.39 13.23 -9.52
CA ASP A 71 -11.88 12.81 -10.85
C ASP A 71 -12.70 11.50 -10.75
N ASP A 72 -13.71 11.31 -11.62
CA ASP A 72 -14.77 10.26 -11.53
C ASP A 72 -14.28 8.80 -11.42
N ASP A 73 -12.99 8.52 -11.69
CA ASP A 73 -12.38 7.18 -11.63
C ASP A 73 -11.18 7.11 -10.68
N ALA A 74 -10.87 8.20 -9.97
CA ALA A 74 -9.76 8.25 -9.04
C ALA A 74 -10.13 7.53 -7.73
N THR A 75 -9.18 6.76 -7.19
CA THR A 75 -9.29 6.17 -5.85
C THR A 75 -8.80 7.13 -4.77
N GLY A 76 -8.22 8.25 -5.16
CA GLY A 76 -7.74 9.30 -4.29
C GLY A 76 -7.21 10.49 -5.08
N CYS A 77 -7.05 11.61 -4.41
CA CYS A 77 -6.37 12.78 -4.92
C CYS A 77 -5.86 13.64 -3.77
N PHE A 78 -4.83 14.44 -4.03
CA PHE A 78 -4.35 15.45 -3.10
C PHE A 78 -4.48 16.85 -3.71
N TYR A 79 -4.51 17.86 -2.84
CA TYR A 79 -4.57 19.26 -3.24
C TYR A 79 -3.24 19.96 -2.94
N PRO A 80 -2.46 20.33 -3.98
CA PRO A 80 -1.14 20.94 -3.79
C PRO A 80 -1.16 22.19 -2.90
N GLY A 81 -0.16 22.32 -2.04
CA GLY A 81 0.03 23.41 -1.10
C GLY A 81 -0.93 23.41 0.10
N THR A 82 -1.77 22.39 0.27
CA THR A 82 -2.78 22.35 1.33
C THR A 82 -2.56 21.28 2.42
N ARG A 83 -1.74 20.25 2.14
CA ARG A 83 -1.60 19.03 2.98
C ARG A 83 -2.94 18.30 3.20
N ILE A 84 -3.90 18.49 2.29
CA ILE A 84 -5.19 17.81 2.28
C ILE A 84 -5.18 16.73 1.21
N ALA A 85 -5.55 15.51 1.61
CA ALA A 85 -5.78 14.39 0.71
C ALA A 85 -7.21 13.82 0.90
N PHE A 86 -7.77 13.35 -0.20
CA PHE A 86 -9.04 12.64 -0.27
C PHE A 86 -8.76 11.26 -0.83
N ALA A 87 -9.20 10.20 -0.17
CA ALA A 87 -8.80 8.85 -0.56
C ALA A 87 -9.80 7.80 -0.10
N GLN A 88 -9.86 6.70 -0.85
CA GLN A 88 -10.40 5.44 -0.37
C GLN A 88 -9.34 4.69 0.44
N GLY A 89 -9.78 3.74 1.25
CA GLY A 89 -8.96 3.12 2.26
C GLY A 89 -7.56 2.65 1.84
N ASP A 90 -7.45 1.89 0.74
CA ASP A 90 -6.17 1.37 0.25
C ASP A 90 -5.30 2.39 -0.50
N SER A 91 -5.83 3.57 -0.86
CA SER A 91 -5.09 4.65 -1.51
C SER A 91 -4.60 5.72 -0.54
N ILE A 92 -5.04 5.74 0.73
CA ILE A 92 -4.65 6.80 1.69
C ILE A 92 -3.13 6.95 1.78
N ALA A 93 -2.40 5.84 1.95
CA ALA A 93 -0.94 5.90 2.07
C ALA A 93 -0.26 6.37 0.77
N HIS A 94 -0.88 6.10 -0.39
CA HIS A 94 -0.42 6.56 -1.69
C HIS A 94 -0.61 8.09 -1.81
N GLU A 95 -1.79 8.60 -1.50
CA GLU A 95 -2.07 10.04 -1.54
C GLU A 95 -1.26 10.85 -0.52
N LEU A 96 -0.94 10.26 0.63
CA LEU A 96 -0.06 10.89 1.61
C LEU A 96 1.37 11.09 1.09
N VAL A 97 1.85 10.23 0.17
CA VAL A 97 3.14 10.45 -0.49
C VAL A 97 3.06 11.65 -1.41
N HIS A 98 2.01 11.73 -2.24
CA HIS A 98 1.80 12.89 -3.12
C HIS A 98 1.70 14.19 -2.33
N ALA A 99 0.93 14.19 -1.23
CA ALA A 99 0.82 15.33 -0.34
C ALA A 99 2.15 15.70 0.35
N THR A 100 3.05 14.75 0.56
CA THR A 100 4.39 15.02 1.13
C THR A 100 5.35 15.59 0.09
N ILE A 101 5.33 15.08 -1.14
CA ILE A 101 6.17 15.60 -2.23
C ILE A 101 5.68 16.99 -2.68
N ASP A 102 4.37 17.22 -2.59
CA ASP A 102 3.69 18.45 -3.03
C ASP A 102 4.01 18.82 -4.50
N SER A 103 4.01 17.80 -5.36
CA SER A 103 4.34 17.93 -6.78
C SER A 103 3.21 18.63 -7.57
N PRO A 104 3.51 19.55 -8.50
CA PRO A 104 2.52 20.08 -9.44
C PRO A 104 2.12 19.09 -10.57
N GLY A 105 2.67 17.88 -10.61
CA GLY A 105 2.30 16.83 -11.57
C GLY A 105 3.02 16.95 -12.92
N HIS A 106 4.35 17.01 -12.92
CA HIS A 106 5.14 17.16 -14.16
C HIS A 106 5.85 15.87 -14.62
N ALA A 107 6.08 14.90 -13.72
CA ALA A 107 6.70 13.63 -14.06
C ALA A 107 5.98 12.46 -13.37
N TYR A 108 4.74 12.22 -13.81
CA TYR A 108 3.82 11.21 -13.26
C TYR A 108 4.46 9.84 -13.07
N PHE A 109 5.32 9.38 -13.97
CA PHE A 109 5.96 8.06 -13.80
C PHE A 109 6.80 7.96 -12.52
N VAL A 110 7.58 9.00 -12.21
CA VAL A 110 8.41 9.01 -10.99
C VAL A 110 7.55 9.28 -9.77
N GLU A 111 6.63 10.23 -9.86
CA GLU A 111 5.70 10.60 -8.79
C GLU A 111 4.85 9.40 -8.34
N GLU A 112 4.20 8.71 -9.27
CA GLU A 112 3.38 7.53 -9.00
C GLU A 112 4.21 6.33 -8.52
N GLY A 113 5.43 6.19 -9.07
CA GLY A 113 6.37 5.17 -8.62
C GLY A 113 6.79 5.37 -7.16
N MET A 114 7.02 6.62 -6.76
CA MET A 114 7.31 7.00 -5.39
C MET A 114 6.10 6.77 -4.47
N ALA A 115 4.90 7.15 -4.92
CA ALA A 115 3.67 6.95 -4.17
C ALA A 115 3.39 5.48 -3.88
N GLU A 116 3.60 4.59 -4.86
CA GLU A 116 3.47 3.15 -4.66
C GLU A 116 4.58 2.58 -3.75
N LEU A 117 5.84 3.00 -3.93
CA LEU A 117 6.97 2.56 -3.11
C LEU A 117 6.77 2.93 -1.63
N TYR A 118 6.54 4.22 -1.35
CA TYR A 118 6.42 4.74 0.02
C TYR A 118 5.03 4.53 0.61
N GLY A 119 4.01 4.33 -0.21
CA GLY A 119 2.75 3.71 0.20
C GLY A 119 2.95 2.27 0.69
N GLY A 120 4.08 1.64 0.36
CA GLY A 120 4.47 0.32 0.85
C GLY A 120 3.90 -0.83 0.02
N THR A 121 3.50 -0.55 -1.23
CA THR A 121 2.98 -1.54 -2.16
C THR A 121 4.11 -2.46 -2.64
N PRO A 122 3.98 -3.79 -2.48
CA PRO A 122 4.87 -4.73 -3.15
C PRO A 122 4.64 -4.68 -4.66
N VAL A 123 5.66 -5.00 -5.45
CA VAL A 123 5.53 -4.90 -6.91
C VAL A 123 6.24 -6.05 -7.63
N ARG A 124 5.52 -6.62 -8.60
CA ARG A 124 6.01 -7.68 -9.48
C ARG A 124 5.94 -7.20 -10.92
N HIS A 125 7.10 -6.97 -11.51
CA HIS A 125 7.23 -6.56 -12.90
C HIS A 125 8.44 -7.29 -13.50
N ASP A 126 8.33 -7.76 -14.75
CA ASP A 126 9.49 -8.26 -15.47
C ASP A 126 10.07 -7.09 -16.27
N PRO A 127 11.23 -6.53 -15.89
CA PRO A 127 11.76 -5.35 -16.57
C PRO A 127 12.17 -5.63 -18.02
N ARG A 128 12.14 -6.90 -18.45
CA ARG A 128 12.34 -7.32 -19.85
C ARG A 128 11.05 -7.36 -20.67
N ASP A 129 9.88 -7.16 -20.05
CA ASP A 129 8.63 -7.05 -20.78
C ASP A 129 8.61 -5.70 -21.52
N LEU A 130 8.63 -5.74 -22.85
CA LEU A 130 8.74 -4.56 -23.71
C LEU A 130 7.44 -3.75 -23.82
N ARG A 131 6.48 -3.96 -22.92
CA ARG A 131 5.25 -3.18 -22.84
C ARG A 131 5.54 -1.81 -22.20
N GLY A 132 6.28 -0.98 -22.92
CA GLY A 132 6.74 0.34 -22.49
C GLY A 132 8.23 0.34 -22.19
N GLU A 133 9.04 0.89 -23.09
CA GLU A 133 10.44 1.22 -22.78
C GLU A 133 10.46 2.21 -21.61
N LEU A 134 11.36 2.03 -20.64
CA LEU A 134 11.44 2.85 -19.44
C LEU A 134 11.56 4.33 -19.80
N LEU A 135 12.38 4.65 -20.80
CA LEU A 135 12.55 6.01 -21.28
C LEU A 135 11.28 6.60 -21.89
N THR A 136 10.44 5.76 -22.51
CA THR A 136 9.13 6.21 -23.01
C THR A 136 8.19 6.51 -21.85
N GLN A 137 8.26 5.74 -20.76
CA GLN A 137 7.44 5.96 -19.57
C GLN A 137 7.88 7.20 -18.78
N LEU A 138 9.19 7.43 -18.66
CA LEU A 138 9.74 8.63 -18.03
C LEU A 138 9.37 9.92 -18.78
N ALA A 139 9.17 9.82 -20.11
CA ALA A 139 8.79 10.93 -20.98
C ALA A 139 7.27 11.09 -21.17
N LEU A 140 6.44 10.44 -20.33
CA LEU A 140 4.98 10.57 -20.45
C LEU A 140 4.54 11.99 -20.08
N SER A 141 3.78 12.61 -20.99
CA SER A 141 3.10 13.87 -20.69
C SER A 141 1.86 13.63 -19.81
N ARG A 142 1.36 14.70 -19.16
CA ARG A 142 0.04 14.67 -18.48
C ARG A 142 -1.05 14.08 -19.35
N ARG A 143 -1.09 14.47 -20.62
CA ARG A 143 -2.08 13.94 -21.56
C ARG A 143 -1.94 12.44 -21.73
N ASP A 144 -0.72 11.89 -21.81
CA ASP A 144 -0.53 10.45 -21.95
C ASP A 144 -0.98 9.70 -20.68
N TYR A 145 -0.71 10.28 -19.52
CA TYR A 145 -1.24 9.82 -18.24
C TYR A 145 -2.78 9.77 -18.24
N ASP A 146 -3.45 10.87 -18.60
CA ASP A 146 -4.92 10.95 -18.67
C ASP A 146 -5.55 9.91 -19.63
N HIS A 147 -4.76 9.40 -20.59
CA HIS A 147 -5.20 8.34 -21.51
C HIS A 147 -4.81 6.93 -21.05
N GLY A 148 -4.43 6.76 -19.78
CA GLY A 148 -4.12 5.48 -19.15
C GLY A 148 -2.87 4.80 -19.69
N ARG A 149 -1.87 5.57 -20.14
CA ARG A 149 -0.63 5.01 -20.70
C ARG A 149 0.45 4.70 -19.65
N LEU A 150 0.25 5.18 -18.43
CA LEU A 150 1.16 4.92 -17.32
C LEU A 150 1.06 3.47 -16.88
N SER A 151 2.20 2.80 -16.75
CA SER A 151 2.27 1.51 -16.06
C SER A 151 2.66 1.72 -14.59
N TYR A 152 1.67 1.70 -13.69
CA TYR A 152 1.90 1.77 -12.23
C TYR A 152 2.84 0.69 -11.73
N ASP A 153 2.69 -0.55 -12.21
CA ASP A 153 3.60 -1.65 -11.83
C ASP A 153 5.05 -1.38 -12.26
N GLN A 154 5.28 -0.79 -13.45
CA GLN A 154 6.63 -0.44 -13.89
C GLN A 154 7.19 0.77 -13.13
N ALA A 155 6.36 1.77 -12.85
CA ALA A 155 6.70 2.95 -12.07
C ALA A 155 7.14 2.58 -10.65
N ALA A 156 6.30 1.82 -9.95
CA ALA A 156 6.59 1.30 -8.61
C ALA A 156 7.86 0.44 -8.62
N HIS A 157 7.98 -0.48 -9.58
CA HIS A 157 9.15 -1.37 -9.69
C HIS A 157 10.45 -0.62 -9.93
N PHE A 158 10.42 0.39 -10.79
CA PHE A 158 11.58 1.25 -11.03
C PHE A 158 11.96 2.06 -9.79
N ALA A 159 10.99 2.66 -9.09
CA ALA A 159 11.25 3.39 -7.84
C ALA A 159 11.88 2.49 -6.76
N HIS A 160 11.38 1.26 -6.61
CA HIS A 160 11.99 0.24 -5.74
C HIS A 160 13.45 -0.04 -6.15
N TRP A 161 13.73 -0.22 -7.44
CA TRP A 161 15.09 -0.47 -7.92
C TRP A 161 16.03 0.71 -7.66
N VAL A 162 15.58 1.95 -7.88
CA VAL A 162 16.37 3.16 -7.56
C VAL A 162 16.71 3.19 -6.08
N ARG A 163 15.70 3.03 -5.21
CA ARG A 163 15.91 3.04 -3.76
C ARG A 163 16.83 1.92 -3.27
N GLU A 164 16.67 0.69 -3.76
CA GLU A 164 17.50 -0.43 -3.33
C GLU A 164 18.95 -0.32 -3.82
N THR A 165 19.18 0.34 -4.95
CA THR A 165 20.53 0.51 -5.53
C THR A 165 21.24 1.72 -4.93
N GLU A 166 20.55 2.84 -4.78
CA GLU A 166 21.15 4.15 -4.46
C GLU A 166 20.69 4.74 -3.11
N GLY A 167 19.70 4.12 -2.45
CA GLY A 167 19.20 4.50 -1.13
C GLY A 167 18.18 5.65 -1.13
N ASP A 168 17.67 5.97 0.06
CA ASP A 168 16.64 7.01 0.25
C ASP A 168 17.14 8.42 -0.14
N GLY A 169 18.46 8.67 -0.13
CA GLY A 169 19.02 9.95 -0.58
C GLY A 169 18.80 10.21 -2.09
N ALA A 170 18.78 9.16 -2.91
CA ALA A 170 18.42 9.28 -4.32
C ALA A 170 16.92 9.61 -4.49
N MET A 171 16.06 8.98 -3.69
CA MET A 171 14.62 9.25 -3.71
C MET A 171 14.30 10.69 -3.28
N LEU A 172 14.99 11.21 -2.27
CA LEU A 172 14.86 12.61 -1.84
C LEU A 172 15.27 13.59 -2.96
N ARG A 173 16.34 13.29 -3.71
CA ARG A 173 16.75 14.11 -4.86
C ARG A 173 15.70 14.11 -5.97
N LEU A 174 15.09 12.95 -6.24
CA LEU A 174 14.01 12.85 -7.22
C LEU A 174 12.76 13.60 -6.73
N ALA A 175 12.41 13.49 -5.45
CA ALA A 175 11.31 14.24 -4.83
C ALA A 175 11.49 15.75 -5.05
N ALA A 176 12.68 16.28 -4.75
CA ALA A 176 12.98 17.70 -4.90
C ALA A 176 12.86 18.19 -6.35
N ALA A 177 13.22 17.35 -7.32
CA ALA A 177 13.07 17.67 -8.75
C ALA A 177 11.61 17.64 -9.21
N LEU A 178 10.75 16.83 -8.59
CA LEU A 178 9.31 16.82 -8.90
C LEU A 178 8.63 18.15 -8.53
N SER A 179 9.06 18.80 -7.45
CA SER A 179 8.52 20.10 -7.02
C SER A 179 9.03 21.28 -7.86
N GLY A 180 9.98 21.06 -8.78
CA GLY A 180 10.57 22.07 -9.66
C GLY A 180 9.69 22.43 -10.87
N GLU A 181 9.92 23.61 -11.47
CA GLU A 181 9.20 24.07 -12.67
C GLU A 181 9.66 23.35 -13.96
N ASP A 182 10.86 22.76 -13.96
CA ASP A 182 11.52 22.21 -15.17
C ASP A 182 11.15 20.74 -15.46
N GLY A 183 10.38 20.09 -14.57
CA GLY A 183 9.65 18.84 -14.80
C GLY A 183 10.51 17.68 -15.32
N GLU A 184 10.26 17.26 -16.58
CA GLU A 184 10.84 16.06 -17.20
C GLU A 184 12.35 16.12 -17.41
N THR A 185 12.87 17.26 -17.88
CA THR A 185 14.31 17.38 -18.18
C THR A 185 15.11 17.30 -16.89
N GLU A 186 14.62 17.92 -15.82
CA GLU A 186 15.25 17.87 -14.51
C GLU A 186 15.29 16.45 -13.94
N ILE A 187 14.23 15.66 -14.12
CA ILE A 187 14.17 14.26 -13.65
C ILE A 187 15.21 13.38 -14.36
N LEU A 188 15.37 13.50 -15.67
CA LEU A 188 16.39 12.75 -16.40
C LEU A 188 17.80 13.18 -15.97
N ASP A 189 18.06 14.47 -15.83
CA ASP A 189 19.34 15.00 -15.35
C ASP A 189 19.65 14.50 -13.91
N GLN A 190 18.64 14.45 -13.03
CA GLN A 190 18.80 13.89 -11.69
C GLN A 190 19.15 12.40 -11.74
N LEU A 191 18.44 11.61 -12.55
CA LEU A 191 18.71 10.19 -12.72
C LEU A 191 20.14 9.95 -13.26
N GLU A 192 20.58 10.72 -14.26
CA GLU A 192 21.96 10.64 -14.74
C GLU A 192 22.96 10.95 -13.63
N GLY A 193 22.72 11.99 -12.83
CA GLY A 193 23.56 12.37 -11.70
C GLY A 193 23.46 11.46 -10.47
N ILE A 194 22.43 10.62 -10.37
CA ILE A 194 22.30 9.59 -9.33
C ILE A 194 23.15 8.37 -9.71
N PHE A 195 23.01 7.89 -10.94
CA PHE A 195 23.66 6.66 -11.39
C PHE A 195 25.05 6.86 -12.03
N ASP A 196 25.43 8.11 -12.35
CA ASP A 196 26.60 8.43 -13.18
C ASP A 196 26.55 7.70 -14.54
N MET A 197 25.36 7.68 -15.14
CA MET A 197 25.05 6.96 -16.39
C MET A 197 24.12 7.79 -17.26
N THR A 198 24.15 7.55 -18.57
CA THR A 198 23.14 8.12 -19.48
C THR A 198 21.77 7.46 -19.26
N PRO A 199 20.64 8.04 -19.69
CA PRO A 199 19.31 7.44 -19.49
C PRO A 199 19.22 6.04 -20.13
N TRP A 200 19.85 5.86 -21.29
CA TRP A 200 19.96 4.55 -21.92
C TRP A 200 20.79 3.56 -21.08
N GLY A 201 21.90 4.01 -20.47
CA GLY A 201 22.69 3.20 -19.57
C GLY A 201 21.91 2.76 -18.32
N ILE A 202 21.09 3.65 -17.77
CA ILE A 202 20.19 3.38 -16.64
C ILE A 202 19.16 2.32 -17.04
N GLU A 203 18.46 2.49 -18.16
CA GLU A 203 17.49 1.51 -18.65
C GLU A 203 18.11 0.13 -18.87
N GLN A 204 19.26 0.05 -19.55
CA GLN A 204 19.93 -1.22 -19.78
C GLN A 204 20.38 -1.90 -18.48
N THR A 205 20.76 -1.12 -17.47
CA THR A 205 21.15 -1.64 -16.16
C THR A 205 19.93 -2.12 -15.38
N TYR A 206 18.84 -1.34 -15.34
CA TYR A 206 17.55 -1.73 -14.77
C TYR A 206 17.02 -3.04 -15.37
N VAL A 207 16.96 -3.15 -16.70
CA VAL A 207 16.52 -4.36 -17.42
C VAL A 207 17.38 -5.59 -17.09
N ARG A 208 18.68 -5.39 -16.87
CA ARG A 208 19.64 -6.45 -16.60
C ARG A 208 19.61 -6.91 -15.15
N GLU A 209 19.48 -5.98 -14.21
CA GLU A 209 19.83 -6.19 -12.80
C GLU A 209 18.61 -6.20 -11.87
N ALA A 210 17.52 -5.52 -12.22
CA ALA A 210 16.37 -5.45 -11.33
C ALA A 210 15.70 -6.84 -11.18
N PRO A 211 15.46 -7.32 -9.94
CA PRO A 211 14.73 -8.55 -9.71
C PRO A 211 13.29 -8.42 -10.19
N ARG A 212 12.59 -9.54 -10.46
CA ARG A 212 11.18 -9.50 -10.89
C ARG A 212 10.18 -9.11 -9.79
N LEU A 213 10.63 -9.05 -8.55
CA LEU A 213 9.78 -8.84 -7.38
C LEU A 213 10.54 -7.99 -6.38
N PHE A 214 9.92 -6.91 -5.94
CA PHE A 214 10.29 -6.20 -4.73
C PHE A 214 9.19 -6.40 -3.67
N PRO A 215 9.55 -6.77 -2.44
CA PRO A 215 8.60 -6.76 -1.33
C PRO A 215 8.17 -5.31 -1.03
N GLY A 216 7.01 -5.14 -0.43
CA GLY A 216 6.55 -3.85 0.05
C GLY A 216 7.45 -3.36 1.17
N LEU A 217 7.67 -2.04 1.23
CA LEU A 217 8.61 -1.42 2.17
C LEU A 217 8.33 -1.78 3.64
N TYR A 218 7.09 -2.13 3.94
CA TYR A 218 6.62 -2.41 5.30
C TYR A 218 6.41 -3.90 5.60
N ASP A 219 6.68 -4.81 4.65
CA ASP A 219 6.51 -6.25 4.80
C ASP A 219 7.33 -6.85 5.96
N ALA A 220 8.50 -6.26 6.25
CA ALA A 220 9.39 -6.71 7.31
C ALA A 220 8.86 -6.44 8.73
N ARG A 221 7.83 -5.60 8.87
CA ARG A 221 7.30 -5.16 10.17
C ARG A 221 6.15 -6.01 10.68
N LEU A 222 5.51 -6.79 9.80
CA LEU A 222 4.46 -7.69 10.23
C LEU A 222 5.01 -8.76 11.18
N PRO A 223 4.31 -9.05 12.30
CA PRO A 223 4.73 -10.12 13.17
C PRO A 223 4.82 -11.43 12.39
N THR A 224 6.00 -12.05 12.44
CA THR A 224 6.34 -13.18 11.58
C THR A 224 6.38 -14.47 12.36
N GLN A 225 5.67 -15.46 11.83
CA GLN A 225 5.65 -16.84 12.31
C GLN A 225 6.28 -17.73 11.26
N ARG A 226 7.08 -18.70 11.69
CA ARG A 226 7.78 -19.60 10.79
C ARG A 226 7.27 -21.02 10.97
N LEU A 227 6.79 -21.62 9.88
CA LEU A 227 6.23 -22.97 9.89
C LEU A 227 7.34 -24.03 9.82
N GLU A 228 7.94 -24.31 10.98
CA GLU A 228 8.98 -25.32 11.17
C GLU A 228 8.45 -26.77 11.10
N GLU A 229 9.30 -27.75 11.42
CA GLU A 229 8.89 -29.15 11.53
C GLU A 229 7.95 -29.36 12.74
N GLY A 230 6.64 -29.26 12.53
CA GLY A 230 5.66 -29.53 13.58
C GLY A 230 4.30 -28.90 13.32
N SER A 231 3.54 -28.73 14.40
CA SER A 231 2.32 -27.92 14.43
C SER A 231 2.62 -26.53 14.96
N LEU A 232 1.99 -25.51 14.39
CA LEU A 232 1.97 -24.15 14.90
C LEU A 232 0.55 -23.85 15.42
N TRP A 233 0.45 -23.20 16.58
CA TRP A 233 -0.80 -22.72 17.16
C TRP A 233 -0.72 -21.20 17.26
N LEU A 234 -1.70 -20.51 16.69
CA LEU A 234 -1.82 -19.07 16.72
C LEU A 234 -3.14 -18.71 17.40
N SER A 235 -3.06 -17.92 18.47
CA SER A 235 -4.22 -17.35 19.15
C SER A 235 -4.18 -15.84 18.94
N VAL A 236 -5.25 -15.30 18.38
CA VAL A 236 -5.39 -13.87 18.07
C VAL A 236 -6.67 -13.39 18.73
N SER A 237 -6.57 -12.32 19.52
CA SER A 237 -7.72 -11.55 19.98
C SER A 237 -7.81 -10.30 19.12
N LEU A 238 -9.03 -9.95 18.72
CA LEU A 238 -9.35 -8.76 17.96
C LEU A 238 -10.16 -7.82 18.86
N ASP A 239 -9.64 -6.63 19.09
CA ASP A 239 -10.29 -5.53 19.78
C ASP A 239 -9.93 -4.24 19.06
N CYS A 240 -10.91 -3.40 18.75
CA CYS A 240 -10.68 -2.20 17.94
C CYS A 240 -9.86 -1.13 18.69
N ASP A 241 -9.78 -1.24 20.01
CA ASP A 241 -8.90 -0.41 20.85
C ASP A 241 -7.43 -0.89 20.87
N ASP A 242 -7.12 -2.06 20.29
CA ASP A 242 -5.76 -2.60 20.18
C ASP A 242 -4.98 -1.95 19.01
N ASP A 243 -3.72 -1.57 19.24
CA ASP A 243 -2.87 -0.87 18.28
C ASP A 243 -2.31 -1.76 17.15
N GLU A 244 -2.61 -3.06 17.18
CA GLU A 244 -2.31 -4.03 16.14
C GLU A 244 -3.57 -4.47 15.36
N VAL A 245 -4.75 -3.96 15.71
CA VAL A 245 -6.02 -4.29 15.06
C VAL A 245 -6.47 -3.16 14.13
N LEU A 246 -6.67 -3.53 12.87
CA LEU A 246 -7.06 -2.66 11.77
C LEU A 246 -8.58 -2.70 11.58
N GLY A 247 -9.14 -1.63 11.04
CA GLY A 247 -10.57 -1.43 10.78
C GLY A 247 -10.87 0.02 10.35
N PRO A 248 -11.96 0.28 9.62
CA PRO A 248 -12.91 -0.69 9.07
C PRO A 248 -12.30 -1.61 7.99
N LEU A 249 -13.09 -2.57 7.51
CA LEU A 249 -12.72 -3.39 6.35
C LEU A 249 -12.92 -2.56 5.07
N ARG A 250 -12.57 -3.15 3.92
CA ARG A 250 -12.71 -2.51 2.60
C ARG A 250 -14.14 -1.99 2.38
N GLY A 251 -14.28 -0.82 1.74
CA GLY A 251 -15.57 -0.22 1.43
C GLY A 251 -16.28 0.34 2.66
N ALA A 252 -15.51 0.72 3.69
CA ALA A 252 -16.00 1.08 5.02
C ALA A 252 -16.98 0.06 5.64
N GLU A 253 -16.85 -1.22 5.30
CA GLU A 253 -17.65 -2.26 5.94
C GLU A 253 -17.23 -2.40 7.41
N GLU A 254 -18.23 -2.53 8.29
CA GLU A 254 -17.96 -2.82 9.70
C GLU A 254 -17.12 -4.10 9.83
N GLY A 255 -16.09 -4.01 10.66
CA GLY A 255 -15.27 -5.14 11.02
C GLY A 255 -13.86 -4.73 11.39
N MET A 256 -13.08 -5.73 11.73
CA MET A 256 -11.71 -5.55 12.16
C MET A 256 -10.83 -6.71 11.70
N ALA A 257 -9.54 -6.44 11.54
CA ALA A 257 -8.58 -7.42 11.06
C ALA A 257 -7.22 -7.26 11.73
N ARG A 258 -6.49 -8.36 11.85
CA ARG A 258 -5.08 -8.39 12.25
C ARG A 258 -4.27 -9.22 11.28
N LEU A 259 -3.09 -8.72 10.94
CA LEU A 259 -2.23 -9.28 9.91
C LEU A 259 -1.01 -9.95 10.55
N LEU A 260 -0.76 -11.20 10.17
CA LEU A 260 0.45 -11.94 10.53
C LEU A 260 1.14 -12.46 9.27
N ARG A 261 2.47 -12.50 9.30
CA ARG A 261 3.26 -13.11 8.23
C ARG A 261 3.57 -14.56 8.57
N LEU A 262 3.35 -15.48 7.64
CA LEU A 262 3.69 -16.89 7.77
C LEU A 262 4.79 -17.25 6.76
N GLU A 263 5.98 -17.60 7.26
CA GLU A 263 7.09 -18.10 6.46
C GLU A 263 7.03 -19.63 6.34
N VAL A 264 7.00 -20.12 5.10
CA VAL A 264 7.00 -21.55 4.78
C VAL A 264 8.33 -21.88 4.11
N PRO A 265 9.27 -22.56 4.80
CA PRO A 265 10.62 -22.76 4.26
C PRO A 265 10.69 -23.79 3.13
N ARG A 266 9.72 -24.70 3.03
CA ARG A 266 9.66 -25.77 2.03
C ARG A 266 8.21 -26.09 1.66
N PRO A 267 7.93 -26.47 0.41
CA PRO A 267 6.59 -26.87 0.02
C PRO A 267 6.09 -28.04 0.86
N ARG A 268 4.84 -27.98 1.30
CA ARG A 268 4.21 -29.03 2.12
C ARG A 268 2.70 -28.94 2.10
N THR A 269 2.06 -30.10 2.19
CA THR A 269 0.64 -30.15 2.55
C THR A 269 0.50 -29.82 4.03
N THR A 270 -0.40 -28.88 4.32
CA THR A 270 -0.68 -28.38 5.65
C THR A 270 -2.17 -28.47 5.89
N ARG A 271 -2.56 -28.98 7.06
CA ARG A 271 -3.95 -28.94 7.51
C ARG A 271 -4.14 -27.73 8.40
N LEU A 272 -5.10 -26.88 8.03
CA LEU A 272 -5.50 -25.74 8.80
C LEU A 272 -6.81 -26.09 9.51
N LEU A 273 -6.85 -25.87 10.81
CA LEU A 273 -8.04 -25.96 11.65
C LEU A 273 -8.25 -24.61 12.31
N MET A 274 -9.44 -24.04 12.17
CA MET A 274 -9.81 -22.79 12.80
C MET A 274 -10.90 -23.03 13.85
N GLU A 275 -10.71 -22.44 15.02
CA GLU A 275 -11.69 -22.30 16.09
C GLU A 275 -11.83 -20.80 16.42
N GLY A 276 -12.94 -20.38 17.02
CA GLY A 276 -13.16 -18.98 17.37
C GLY A 276 -14.63 -18.59 17.46
N ASP A 277 -14.87 -17.30 17.67
CA ASP A 277 -16.23 -16.75 17.80
C ASP A 277 -17.01 -16.73 16.47
N PRO A 278 -18.36 -16.84 16.50
CA PRO A 278 -19.18 -16.69 15.30
C PRO A 278 -18.95 -15.35 14.59
N GLY A 279 -18.82 -15.38 13.27
CA GLY A 279 -18.55 -14.19 12.45
C GLY A 279 -17.06 -13.83 12.36
N THR A 280 -16.15 -14.66 12.87
CA THR A 280 -14.72 -14.54 12.64
C THR A 280 -14.25 -15.41 11.47
N TRP A 281 -13.07 -15.09 10.91
CA TRP A 281 -12.45 -15.87 9.85
C TRP A 281 -10.93 -15.72 9.86
N VAL A 282 -10.26 -16.65 9.17
CA VAL A 282 -8.85 -16.52 8.79
C VAL A 282 -8.72 -16.65 7.29
N GLU A 283 -8.07 -15.69 6.64
CA GLU A 283 -7.67 -15.80 5.24
C GLU A 283 -6.18 -16.07 5.11
N LEU A 284 -5.84 -17.05 4.28
CA LEU A 284 -4.47 -17.28 3.86
C LEU A 284 -4.25 -16.71 2.45
N VAL A 285 -3.35 -15.74 2.36
CA VAL A 285 -3.00 -15.02 1.13
C VAL A 285 -1.54 -15.28 0.79
N ALA A 286 -1.23 -15.53 -0.48
CA ALA A 286 0.14 -15.59 -1.00
C ALA A 286 0.45 -14.25 -1.70
N PRO A 287 0.97 -13.22 -1.00
CA PRO A 287 1.05 -11.85 -1.50
C PRO A 287 1.91 -11.69 -2.76
N TYR A 288 2.71 -12.71 -3.09
CA TYR A 288 3.60 -12.71 -4.25
C TYR A 288 3.30 -13.85 -5.23
N ALA A 289 2.10 -14.46 -5.23
CA ALA A 289 1.83 -15.52 -6.20
C ALA A 289 1.90 -14.97 -7.65
N PRO A 290 2.45 -15.73 -8.62
CA PRO A 290 2.49 -15.30 -10.01
C PRO A 290 1.10 -15.03 -10.59
N GLY A 291 0.98 -13.98 -11.41
CA GLY A 291 -0.29 -13.61 -12.06
C GLY A 291 -1.30 -12.96 -11.12
N GLN A 292 -0.83 -12.30 -10.06
CA GLN A 292 -1.59 -11.42 -9.18
C GLN A 292 -0.85 -10.08 -9.06
N ARG A 293 -1.60 -8.98 -8.95
CA ARG A 293 -1.03 -7.73 -8.42
C ARG A 293 -0.65 -8.00 -6.97
N PRO A 294 0.59 -7.73 -6.55
CA PRO A 294 0.97 -7.94 -5.18
C PRO A 294 0.10 -7.10 -4.24
N TYR A 295 -0.11 -7.62 -3.05
CA TYR A 295 -1.06 -7.06 -2.09
C TYR A 295 -0.35 -6.17 -1.08
N PRO A 296 -0.77 -4.91 -0.86
CA PRO A 296 -0.21 -4.09 0.20
C PRO A 296 -0.49 -4.76 1.55
N PRO A 297 0.54 -5.17 2.30
CA PRO A 297 0.42 -6.02 3.49
C PRO A 297 -0.24 -5.34 4.68
N TRP A 298 -0.68 -4.10 4.53
CA TRP A 298 -1.15 -3.22 5.58
C TRP A 298 -2.62 -2.83 5.39
N TRP A 299 -3.21 -3.07 4.22
CA TRP A 299 -4.64 -2.87 4.02
C TRP A 299 -5.39 -4.19 3.94
N PRO A 300 -6.45 -4.40 4.73
CA PRO A 300 -7.25 -5.62 4.67
C PRO A 300 -8.29 -5.52 3.53
N ALA A 301 -7.83 -5.51 2.27
CA ALA A 301 -8.68 -5.76 1.10
C ALA A 301 -9.04 -7.26 0.99
N PHE A 302 -10.29 -7.60 1.28
CA PHE A 302 -10.81 -8.96 1.15
C PHE A 302 -11.52 -9.14 -0.19
N ASP A 303 -11.36 -10.32 -0.77
CA ASP A 303 -11.95 -10.79 -2.03
C ASP A 303 -11.33 -10.22 -3.33
N GLN A 304 -10.32 -10.94 -3.84
CA GLN A 304 -10.04 -10.97 -5.26
C GLN A 304 -10.00 -12.43 -5.75
N GLU A 305 -11.06 -12.82 -6.46
CA GLU A 305 -11.13 -13.93 -7.42
C GLU A 305 -10.44 -15.24 -7.00
N GLY A 306 -10.98 -15.91 -5.97
CA GLY A 306 -10.87 -17.37 -5.83
C GLY A 306 -9.48 -17.94 -5.52
N ARG A 307 -8.54 -17.13 -5.03
CA ARG A 307 -7.15 -17.57 -4.72
C ARG A 307 -6.77 -17.46 -3.24
N MET A 308 -7.73 -17.12 -2.39
CA MET A 308 -7.55 -17.10 -0.93
C MET A 308 -8.21 -18.35 -0.34
N THR A 309 -7.58 -18.91 0.69
CA THR A 309 -8.25 -19.93 1.51
C THR A 309 -8.84 -19.22 2.71
N ARG A 310 -10.16 -19.01 2.71
CA ARG A 310 -10.90 -18.51 3.87
C ARG A 310 -11.36 -19.67 4.76
N LEU A 311 -11.07 -19.57 6.04
CA LEU A 311 -11.52 -20.45 7.09
C LEU A 311 -12.50 -19.71 7.99
N GLU A 312 -13.49 -20.43 8.49
CA GLU A 312 -14.45 -19.95 9.50
C GLU A 312 -14.41 -20.94 10.67
N PRO A 313 -14.93 -20.59 11.86
CA PRO A 313 -14.92 -21.48 13.00
C PRO A 313 -15.48 -22.87 12.70
N GLY A 314 -14.71 -23.91 13.02
CA GLY A 314 -15.02 -25.30 12.73
C GLY A 314 -14.57 -25.79 11.35
N HIS A 315 -14.06 -24.92 10.48
CA HIS A 315 -13.45 -25.34 9.22
C HIS A 315 -12.16 -26.12 9.45
N ARG A 316 -12.01 -27.20 8.67
CA ARG A 316 -10.80 -27.99 8.57
C ARG A 316 -10.45 -28.22 7.11
N VAL A 317 -9.39 -27.58 6.63
CA VAL A 317 -8.98 -27.61 5.22
C VAL A 317 -7.55 -28.13 5.09
N SER A 318 -7.27 -28.86 4.02
CA SER A 318 -5.91 -29.26 3.66
C SER A 318 -5.47 -28.44 2.45
N VAL A 319 -4.40 -27.68 2.61
CA VAL A 319 -3.83 -26.81 1.56
C VAL A 319 -2.41 -27.24 1.24
N MET A 320 -2.00 -27.13 -0.02
CA MET A 320 -0.59 -27.22 -0.38
C MET A 320 0.01 -25.82 -0.23
N LEU A 321 0.92 -25.65 0.72
CA LEU A 321 1.72 -24.43 0.84
C LEU A 321 3.02 -24.65 0.08
N GLU A 322 3.34 -23.75 -0.83
CA GLU A 322 4.64 -23.67 -1.47
C GLU A 322 5.66 -23.02 -0.51
N ALA A 323 6.95 -23.10 -0.85
CA ALA A 323 7.94 -22.32 -0.12
C ALA A 323 7.75 -20.83 -0.40
N GLY A 324 7.78 -20.00 0.64
CA GLY A 324 7.65 -18.56 0.51
C GLY A 324 7.01 -17.90 1.72
N THR A 325 6.46 -16.73 1.45
CA THR A 325 5.80 -15.86 2.43
C THR A 325 4.31 -15.86 2.17
N TYR A 326 3.53 -16.00 3.22
CA TYR A 326 2.08 -15.88 3.22
C TYR A 326 1.66 -14.80 4.21
N LEU A 327 0.51 -14.19 3.97
CA LEU A 327 -0.19 -13.36 4.94
C LEU A 327 -1.37 -14.15 5.50
N LEU A 328 -1.48 -14.17 6.82
CA LEU A 328 -2.64 -14.64 7.56
C LEU A 328 -3.42 -13.41 7.99
N VAL A 329 -4.66 -13.30 7.53
CA VAL A 329 -5.57 -12.23 7.93
C VAL A 329 -6.63 -12.80 8.86
N PHE A 330 -6.55 -12.42 10.13
CA PHE A 330 -7.53 -12.77 11.15
C PHE A 330 -8.57 -11.67 11.20
N GLY A 331 -9.84 -11.97 10.94
CA GLY A 331 -10.87 -10.91 10.88
C GLY A 331 -12.16 -11.25 11.62
N ALA A 332 -12.94 -10.20 11.93
CA ALA A 332 -14.29 -10.26 12.46
C ALA A 332 -15.21 -9.24 11.74
N SER A 333 -16.46 -9.63 11.46
CA SER A 333 -17.37 -8.89 10.54
C SER A 333 -18.22 -7.88 11.31
N ARG A 334 -17.76 -7.57 12.51
CA ARG A 334 -18.37 -6.71 13.51
C ARG A 334 -17.25 -6.20 14.39
N VAL A 335 -17.49 -5.06 15.01
CA VAL A 335 -16.55 -4.45 15.95
C VAL A 335 -16.84 -4.96 17.37
N GLY A 336 -15.78 -5.11 18.16
CA GLY A 336 -15.81 -5.58 19.56
C GLY A 336 -15.12 -6.93 19.74
N ALA A 337 -14.71 -7.24 20.97
CA ALA A 337 -13.86 -8.39 21.30
C ALA A 337 -14.27 -9.70 20.59
N ALA A 338 -13.31 -10.31 19.89
CA ALA A 338 -13.44 -11.62 19.27
C ALA A 338 -12.13 -12.41 19.36
N ASP A 339 -12.23 -13.69 19.69
CA ASP A 339 -11.06 -14.59 19.77
C ASP A 339 -11.04 -15.59 18.60
N ILE A 340 -9.85 -15.79 18.05
CA ILE A 340 -9.59 -16.69 16.92
C ILE A 340 -8.37 -17.56 17.21
N ASP A 341 -8.54 -18.87 17.07
CA ASP A 341 -7.48 -19.86 17.17
C ASP A 341 -7.26 -20.53 15.81
N LEU A 342 -6.02 -20.49 15.32
CA LEU A 342 -5.59 -21.21 14.12
C LEU A 342 -4.54 -22.25 14.46
N GLN A 343 -4.88 -23.51 14.21
CA GLN A 343 -3.94 -24.62 14.27
C GLN A 343 -3.45 -24.98 12.87
N VAL A 344 -2.14 -24.90 12.67
CA VAL A 344 -1.44 -25.24 11.43
C VAL A 344 -0.73 -26.57 11.65
N LEU A 345 -1.32 -27.66 11.16
CA LEU A 345 -0.85 -29.04 11.33
C LEU A 345 -0.14 -29.57 10.08
N ARG A 346 0.79 -30.49 10.29
CA ARG A 346 1.44 -31.27 9.23
C ARG A 346 0.53 -32.37 8.65
#